data_AF-A0A3A9ACG3-F1
#
_entry.id   AF-A0A3A9ACG3-F1
#
_cell.length_a   1.000
_cell.length_b   1.000
_cell.length_c   1.000
_cell.angle_alpha   90.00
_cell.angle_beta   90.00
_cell.angle_gamma   90.00
#
_symmetry.space_group_name_H-M   'P 1'
#
loop_
_entity.id
_entity.type
_entity.pdbx_description
1 polymer ?
#
loop_
_entity_poly.entity_id
_entity_poly.type
_entity_poly.pdbx_seq_one_letter_code
_entity_poly.pdbx_strand_id
1 'polypeptide(L)'
;MKKCEIKARIQKDWPLYLAAGMIILVMRYFGRTSDTDILLWILAPTARWAGILGGISFEYLPHQGYVNHFYQFLIAASCSGIRFMLLTFLMFLFMPVYAPKEGMRRKYGRLVSSMILAYCFTIFVNGIRIVLAIRIPILLEELHLLQGWLTPDRLHTLIGTVTYFTALCVIYRLMASDRSVKGLRVPLFWYLLLVLALPFVSRMWHQNWQGFGQYAAAVMGVCMSVCMIFCVVKKRKTALFDLEKLVMIPCKKTGKAEAYNVVLSCEEDNTDHR
;
A
#
# COMPACT_ATOMS: atom_id res chain seq x y z
N MET A 1 19.25 -7.33 32.69
CA MET A 1 19.92 -7.70 31.41
C MET A 1 19.35 -7.01 30.17
N LYS A 2 18.05 -7.12 29.82
CA LYS A 2 17.48 -6.55 28.57
C LYS A 2 17.70 -5.04 28.34
N LYS A 3 17.65 -4.21 29.39
CA LYS A 3 17.89 -2.74 29.27
C LYS A 3 19.31 -2.38 28.82
N CYS A 4 20.33 -3.13 29.25
CA CYS A 4 21.73 -2.85 28.93
C CYS A 4 22.03 -3.19 27.47
N GLU A 5 21.48 -4.29 26.97
CA GLU A 5 21.60 -4.71 25.57
C GLU A 5 20.88 -3.76 24.60
N ILE A 6 19.71 -3.24 24.98
CA ILE A 6 18.99 -2.23 24.19
C ILE A 6 19.81 -0.94 24.11
N LYS A 7 20.35 -0.47 25.25
CA LYS A 7 21.16 0.75 25.29
C LYS A 7 22.43 0.62 24.44
N ALA A 8 23.13 -0.51 24.55
CA ALA A 8 24.33 -0.79 23.75
C ALA A 8 24.03 -0.88 22.24
N ARG A 9 22.87 -1.43 21.85
CA ARG A 9 22.43 -1.49 20.45
C ARG A 9 22.07 -0.11 19.90
N ILE A 10 21.34 0.70 20.66
CA ILE A 10 20.99 2.08 20.28
C ILE A 10 22.26 2.93 20.13
N GLN A 11 23.20 2.82 21.07
CA GLN A 11 24.44 3.59 21.05
C GLN A 11 25.34 3.24 19.86
N LYS A 12 25.28 2.00 19.36
CA LYS A 12 26.02 1.56 18.16
C LYS A 12 25.34 1.96 16.84
N ASP A 13 24.02 2.09 16.85
CA ASP A 13 23.20 2.32 15.65
C ASP A 13 22.66 3.76 15.53
N TRP A 14 23.03 4.64 16.46
CA TRP A 14 22.63 6.05 16.48
C TRP A 14 22.87 6.80 15.15
N PRO A 15 23.96 6.57 14.37
CA PRO A 15 24.16 7.32 13.12
C PRO A 15 23.15 6.93 12.04
N LEU A 16 22.71 5.66 12.03
CA LEU A 16 21.69 5.17 11.10
C LEU A 16 20.33 5.79 11.43
N TYR A 17 19.96 5.85 12.70
CA TYR A 17 18.72 6.48 13.14
C TYR A 17 18.72 7.99 12.88
N LEU A 18 19.86 8.66 13.03
CA LEU A 18 20.01 10.06 12.66
C LEU A 18 19.90 10.29 11.16
N ALA A 19 20.59 9.49 10.34
CA ALA A 19 20.48 9.59 8.90
C ALA A 19 19.03 9.39 8.44
N ALA A 20 18.33 8.40 9.01
CA ALA A 20 16.92 8.19 8.77
C ALA A 20 16.05 9.38 9.24
N GLY A 21 16.32 9.94 10.42
CA GLY A 21 15.66 11.14 10.94
C GLY A 21 15.83 12.35 10.02
N MET A 22 17.04 12.60 9.54
CA MET A 22 17.35 13.66 8.59
C MET A 22 16.61 13.46 7.28
N ILE A 23 16.58 12.24 6.74
CA ILE A 23 15.81 11.90 5.53
C ILE A 23 14.32 12.18 5.73
N ILE A 24 13.75 11.77 6.87
CA ILE A 24 12.33 12.03 7.20
C ILE A 24 12.07 13.54 7.22
N LEU A 25 12.94 14.33 7.85
CA LEU A 25 12.80 15.79 7.93
C LEU A 25 12.87 16.45 6.55
N VAL A 26 13.85 16.06 5.73
CA VAL A 26 14.03 16.57 4.37
C VAL A 26 12.83 16.21 3.49
N MET A 27 12.39 14.96 3.50
CA MET A 27 11.19 14.53 2.76
C MET A 27 9.95 15.28 3.25
N ARG A 28 9.81 15.51 4.56
CA ARG A 28 8.69 16.27 5.12
C ARG A 28 8.71 17.74 4.69
N TYR A 29 9.89 18.34 4.60
CA TYR A 29 10.05 19.70 4.07
C TYR A 29 9.54 19.76 2.63
N PHE A 30 10.04 18.89 1.74
CA PHE A 30 9.57 18.83 0.36
C PHE A 30 8.06 18.51 0.24
N GLY A 31 7.53 17.66 1.11
CA GLY A 31 6.10 17.35 1.14
C GLY A 31 5.20 18.46 1.68
N ARG A 32 5.77 19.54 2.21
CA ARG A 32 5.06 20.76 2.64
C ARG A 32 5.23 21.93 1.68
N THR A 33 6.27 21.90 0.86
CA THR A 33 6.47 22.87 -0.21
C THR A 33 5.30 22.79 -1.19
N SER A 34 4.65 23.95 -1.43
CA SER A 34 3.59 24.08 -2.44
C SER A 34 4.17 24.32 -3.84
N ASP A 35 5.42 24.78 -3.92
CA ASP A 35 6.13 25.02 -5.17
C ASP A 35 6.47 23.70 -5.87
N THR A 36 5.80 23.47 -6.99
CA THR A 36 5.95 22.26 -7.81
C THR A 36 7.29 22.17 -8.51
N ASP A 37 8.00 23.29 -8.72
CA ASP A 37 9.25 23.33 -9.47
C ASP A 37 10.33 22.56 -8.71
N ILE A 38 10.33 22.70 -7.38
CA ILE A 38 11.21 21.96 -6.47
C ILE A 38 10.87 20.46 -6.46
N LEU A 39 9.62 20.09 -6.76
CA LEU A 39 9.14 18.71 -6.76
C LEU A 39 9.26 18.03 -8.13
N LEU A 40 9.77 18.72 -9.16
CA LEU A 40 9.87 18.18 -10.52
C LEU A 40 10.62 16.86 -10.62
N TRP A 41 11.63 16.64 -9.77
CA TRP A 41 12.39 15.39 -9.75
C TRP A 41 11.52 14.16 -9.49
N ILE A 42 10.41 14.29 -8.75
CA ILE A 42 9.44 13.22 -8.51
C ILE A 42 8.17 13.39 -9.37
N LEU A 43 7.77 14.63 -9.65
CA LEU A 43 6.57 14.93 -10.44
C LEU A 43 6.75 14.56 -11.91
N ALA A 44 7.85 14.95 -12.54
CA ALA A 44 8.11 14.70 -13.96
C ALA A 44 8.11 13.20 -14.33
N PRO A 45 8.86 12.31 -13.64
CA PRO A 45 8.80 10.89 -13.96
C PRO A 45 7.43 10.29 -13.65
N THR A 46 6.74 10.75 -12.60
CA THR A 46 5.39 10.28 -12.29
C THR A 46 4.38 10.72 -13.35
N ALA A 47 4.43 11.97 -13.81
CA ALA A 47 3.53 12.50 -14.83
C ALA A 47 3.72 11.79 -16.17
N ARG A 48 4.97 11.54 -16.57
CA ARG A 48 5.27 10.72 -17.76
C ARG A 48 4.70 9.31 -17.63
N TRP A 49 4.93 8.66 -16.49
CA TRP A 49 4.40 7.32 -16.25
C TRP A 49 2.87 7.27 -16.22
N ALA A 50 2.23 8.24 -15.58
CA ALA A 50 0.77 8.39 -15.58
C ALA A 50 0.23 8.65 -17.00
N GLY A 51 0.95 9.42 -17.81
CA GLY A 51 0.58 9.68 -19.20
C GLY A 51 0.62 8.43 -20.05
N ILE A 52 1.66 7.59 -19.89
CA ILE A 52 1.76 6.28 -20.54
C ILE A 52 0.62 5.36 -20.10
N LEU A 53 0.37 5.25 -18.79
CA LEU A 53 -0.68 4.37 -18.24
C LEU A 53 -2.09 4.81 -18.63
N GLY A 54 -2.35 6.12 -18.62
CA GLY A 54 -3.66 6.69 -18.86
C GLY A 54 -3.98 6.94 -20.33
N GLY A 55 -2.96 6.95 -21.20
CA GLY A 55 -3.06 7.47 -22.56
C GLY A 55 -3.33 8.98 -22.59
N ILE A 56 -2.72 9.75 -21.66
CA ILE A 56 -3.02 11.16 -21.41
C ILE A 56 -1.75 12.00 -21.62
N SER A 57 -1.84 13.11 -22.35
CA SER A 57 -0.77 14.10 -22.46
C SER A 57 -0.80 15.07 -21.27
N PHE A 58 0.35 15.41 -20.73
CA PHE A 58 0.46 16.39 -19.66
C PHE A 58 1.37 17.53 -20.11
N GLU A 59 0.88 18.75 -20.03
CA GLU A 59 1.63 19.97 -20.33
C GLU A 59 2.19 20.54 -19.03
N TYR A 60 3.44 20.99 -19.07
CA TYR A 60 4.07 21.59 -17.90
C TYR A 60 3.71 23.06 -17.82
N LEU A 61 3.15 23.48 -16.69
CA LEU A 61 2.82 24.87 -16.38
C LEU A 61 3.70 25.35 -15.22
N PRO A 62 4.55 26.38 -15.43
CA PRO A 62 5.46 26.88 -14.41
C PRO A 62 4.74 27.19 -13.09
N HIS A 63 5.36 26.81 -11.96
CA HIS A 63 4.86 27.04 -10.60
C HIS A 63 3.55 26.32 -10.20
N GLN A 64 2.86 25.66 -11.14
CA GLN A 64 1.61 24.95 -10.88
C GLN A 64 1.72 23.44 -11.06
N GLY A 65 2.66 22.97 -11.89
CA GLY A 65 2.94 21.56 -12.11
C GLY A 65 2.53 21.10 -13.50
N TYR A 66 1.95 19.89 -13.60
CA TYR A 66 1.53 19.32 -14.88
C TYR A 66 0.01 19.38 -15.03
N VAL A 67 -0.49 19.94 -16.12
CA VAL A 67 -1.92 20.10 -16.38
C VAL A 67 -2.34 19.30 -17.61
N ASN A 68 -3.58 18.83 -17.59
CA ASN A 68 -4.27 18.38 -18.79
C ASN A 68 -5.56 19.18 -18.96
N HIS A 69 -5.67 19.90 -20.07
CA HIS A 69 -6.82 20.75 -20.37
C HIS A 69 -8.09 19.97 -20.75
N PHE A 70 -7.97 18.77 -21.32
CA PHE A 70 -9.13 17.95 -21.69
C PHE A 70 -9.89 17.42 -20.46
N TYR A 71 -9.17 16.97 -19.44
CA TYR A 71 -9.74 16.43 -18.20
C TYR A 71 -9.82 17.47 -17.07
N GLN A 72 -9.45 18.73 -17.34
CA GLN A 72 -9.39 19.83 -16.35
C GLN A 72 -8.68 19.39 -15.05
N PHE A 73 -7.59 18.62 -15.19
CA PHE A 73 -6.90 17.99 -14.07
C PHE A 73 -5.49 18.56 -13.91
N LEU A 74 -5.16 19.00 -12.68
CA LEU A 74 -3.86 19.53 -12.31
C LEU A 74 -3.13 18.56 -11.37
N ILE A 75 -1.93 18.13 -11.78
CA ILE A 75 -0.98 17.40 -10.93
C ILE A 75 -0.24 18.43 -10.07
N ALA A 76 -0.86 18.78 -8.94
CA ALA A 76 -0.29 19.68 -7.94
C ALA A 76 0.72 18.97 -7.00
N ALA A 77 1.36 19.72 -6.10
CA ALA A 77 2.30 19.19 -5.10
C ALA A 77 1.70 18.10 -4.19
N SER A 78 0.39 18.13 -3.95
CA SER A 78 -0.36 17.06 -3.26
C SER A 78 -0.26 15.70 -3.97
N CYS A 79 0.02 15.74 -5.28
CA CYS A 79 0.19 14.57 -6.13
C CYS A 79 1.62 14.06 -6.26
N SER A 80 2.56 14.60 -5.50
CA SER A 80 3.96 14.19 -5.55
C SER A 80 4.26 12.78 -5.07
N GLY A 81 3.42 12.22 -4.21
CA GLY A 81 3.67 10.89 -3.64
C GLY A 81 4.78 10.83 -2.59
N ILE A 82 5.33 11.98 -2.16
CA ILE A 82 6.37 12.05 -1.12
C ILE A 82 5.95 11.34 0.16
N ARG A 83 4.67 11.45 0.55
CA ARG A 83 4.13 10.74 1.73
C ARG A 83 4.22 9.22 1.57
N PHE A 84 3.95 8.70 0.38
CA PHE A 84 4.05 7.28 0.09
C PHE A 84 5.50 6.81 0.00
N MET A 85 6.39 7.64 -0.55
CA MET A 85 7.84 7.40 -0.54
C MET A 85 8.37 7.27 0.89
N LEU A 86 7.95 8.17 1.79
CA LEU A 86 8.33 8.12 3.20
C LEU A 86 7.80 6.84 3.88
N LEU A 87 6.54 6.48 3.65
CA LEU A 87 5.91 5.26 4.16
C LEU A 87 6.68 4.01 3.73
N THR A 88 6.97 3.89 2.43
CA THR A 88 7.67 2.74 1.86
C THR A 88 9.12 2.67 2.32
N PHE A 89 9.81 3.82 2.38
CA PHE A 89 11.18 3.91 2.92
C PHE A 89 11.25 3.41 4.36
N LEU A 90 10.40 3.92 5.27
CA LEU A 90 10.42 3.49 6.68
C LEU A 90 10.04 2.02 6.82
N MET A 91 9.05 1.55 6.06
CA MET A 91 8.68 0.15 6.06
C MET A 91 9.87 -0.74 5.68
N PHE A 92 10.62 -0.40 4.64
CA PHE A 92 11.81 -1.15 4.22
C PHE A 92 12.98 -1.02 5.18
N LEU A 93 13.21 0.16 5.73
CA LEU A 93 14.32 0.41 6.65
C LEU A 93 14.17 -0.36 7.96
N PHE A 94 12.95 -0.41 8.51
CA PHE A 94 12.62 -1.11 9.76
C PHE A 94 12.12 -2.53 9.55
N MET A 95 12.13 -3.00 8.31
CA MET A 95 11.80 -4.37 7.99
C MET A 95 12.75 -5.31 8.72
N PRO A 96 12.25 -6.31 9.47
CA PRO A 96 13.11 -7.22 10.22
C PRO A 96 13.90 -8.10 9.25
N VAL A 97 15.15 -7.71 8.97
CA VAL A 97 16.14 -8.55 8.30
C VAL A 97 16.81 -9.38 9.40
N TYR A 98 16.70 -10.70 9.33
CA TYR A 98 17.33 -11.61 10.28
C TYR A 98 18.85 -11.65 10.03
N ALA A 99 19.57 -10.62 10.51
CA ALA A 99 21.01 -10.49 10.35
C ALA A 99 21.65 -10.16 11.72
N PRO A 100 22.02 -11.19 12.52
CA PRO A 100 22.45 -11.01 13.90
C PRO A 100 23.78 -10.22 14.07
N LYS A 101 24.55 -10.03 12.99
CA LYS A 101 25.78 -9.20 12.98
C LYS A 101 25.91 -8.44 11.66
N GLU A 102 25.16 -7.34 11.54
CA GLU A 102 25.24 -6.50 10.35
C GLU A 102 26.38 -5.49 10.44
N GLY A 103 27.36 -5.60 9.54
CA GLY A 103 28.45 -4.62 9.41
C GLY A 103 27.96 -3.27 8.86
N MET A 104 28.75 -2.20 9.06
CA MET A 104 28.39 -0.83 8.62
C MET A 104 28.05 -0.75 7.12
N ARG A 105 28.83 -1.40 6.26
CA ARG A 105 28.57 -1.44 4.80
C ARG A 105 27.18 -1.98 4.46
N ARG A 106 26.72 -3.03 5.17
CA ARG A 106 25.39 -3.60 4.96
C ARG A 106 24.28 -2.67 5.45
N LYS A 107 24.48 -1.96 6.57
CA LYS A 107 23.51 -0.98 7.09
C LYS A 107 23.32 0.20 6.14
N TYR A 108 24.41 0.80 5.67
CA TYR A 108 24.33 1.87 4.66
C TYR A 108 23.77 1.34 3.33
N GLY A 109 24.14 0.13 2.93
CA GLY A 109 23.55 -0.54 1.77
C GLY A 109 22.04 -0.72 1.90
N ARG A 110 21.52 -1.09 3.08
CA ARG A 110 20.07 -1.15 3.35
C ARG A 110 19.42 0.22 3.27
N LEU A 111 20.02 1.25 3.85
CA LEU A 111 19.48 2.62 3.79
C LEU A 111 19.37 3.10 2.34
N VAL A 112 20.45 2.98 1.56
CA VAL A 112 20.48 3.39 0.14
C VAL A 112 19.49 2.56 -0.69
N SER A 113 19.51 1.24 -0.57
CA SER A 113 18.58 0.38 -1.32
C SER A 113 17.12 0.63 -0.95
N SER A 114 16.81 0.87 0.33
CA SER A 114 15.45 1.20 0.77
C SER A 114 14.96 2.52 0.17
N MET A 115 15.83 3.52 0.04
CA MET A 115 15.51 4.80 -0.60
C MET A 115 15.22 4.63 -2.09
N ILE A 116 16.09 3.91 -2.81
CA ILE A 116 15.94 3.66 -4.25
C ILE A 116 14.65 2.90 -4.52
N LEU A 117 14.39 1.81 -3.78
CA LEU A 117 13.17 1.02 -3.93
C LEU A 117 11.92 1.86 -3.61
N ALA A 118 11.95 2.64 -2.52
CA ALA A 118 10.85 3.54 -2.18
C ALA A 118 10.55 4.54 -3.30
N TYR A 119 11.58 5.13 -3.90
CA TYR A 119 11.42 6.05 -5.03
C TYR A 119 10.80 5.37 -6.26
N CYS A 120 11.32 4.20 -6.67
CA CYS A 120 10.80 3.45 -7.80
C CYS A 120 9.33 3.03 -7.59
N PHE A 121 9.00 2.47 -6.42
CA PHE A 121 7.62 2.11 -6.10
C PHE A 121 6.73 3.35 -6.02
N THR A 122 7.26 4.49 -5.60
CA THR A 122 6.48 5.73 -5.56
C THR A 122 6.10 6.17 -6.95
N ILE A 123 7.03 6.27 -7.91
CA ILE A 123 6.69 6.63 -9.29
C ILE A 123 5.60 5.69 -9.83
N PHE A 124 5.78 4.38 -9.65
CA PHE A 124 4.86 3.38 -10.16
C PHE A 124 3.44 3.50 -9.57
N VAL A 125 3.33 3.46 -8.24
CA VAL A 125 2.03 3.47 -7.53
C VAL A 125 1.37 4.84 -7.63
N ASN A 126 2.15 5.92 -7.58
CA ASN A 126 1.63 7.26 -7.65
C ASN A 126 1.10 7.59 -9.06
N GLY A 127 1.71 7.04 -10.11
CA GLY A 127 1.16 7.11 -11.47
C GLY A 127 -0.21 6.45 -11.58
N ILE A 128 -0.38 5.24 -11.02
CA ILE A 128 -1.68 4.55 -10.95
C ILE A 128 -2.70 5.42 -10.20
N ARG A 129 -2.32 5.99 -9.06
CA ARG A 129 -3.19 6.87 -8.27
C ARG A 129 -3.63 8.10 -9.05
N ILE A 130 -2.75 8.73 -9.84
CA ILE A 130 -3.10 9.88 -10.68
C ILE A 130 -4.11 9.46 -11.75
N VAL A 131 -3.88 8.35 -12.46
CA VAL A 131 -4.82 7.84 -13.46
C VAL A 131 -6.20 7.54 -12.84
N LEU A 132 -6.22 6.90 -11.67
CA LEU A 132 -7.46 6.64 -10.94
C LEU A 132 -8.15 7.92 -10.47
N ALA A 133 -7.38 8.94 -10.06
CA ALA A 133 -7.93 10.25 -9.69
C ALA A 133 -8.55 11.01 -10.86
N ILE A 134 -8.16 10.70 -12.11
CA ILE A 134 -8.78 11.26 -13.32
C ILE A 134 -10.02 10.46 -13.72
N ARG A 135 -9.94 9.12 -13.69
CA ARG A 135 -11.01 8.25 -14.24
C ARG A 135 -12.18 8.02 -13.28
N ILE A 136 -11.93 7.92 -11.98
CA ILE A 136 -12.98 7.60 -10.99
C ILE A 136 -14.03 8.73 -10.86
N PRO A 137 -13.67 10.03 -10.78
CA PRO A 137 -14.67 11.09 -10.66
C PRO A 137 -15.67 11.11 -11.83
N ILE A 138 -15.18 10.92 -13.06
CA ILE A 138 -16.00 10.85 -14.28
C ILE A 138 -17.03 9.72 -14.16
N LEU A 139 -16.59 8.53 -13.73
CA LEU A 139 -17.49 7.38 -13.54
C LEU A 139 -18.51 7.61 -12.42
N LEU A 140 -18.15 8.34 -11.37
CA LEU A 140 -19.04 8.63 -10.24
C LEU A 140 -20.07 9.74 -10.56
N GLU A 141 -19.71 10.69 -11.42
CA GLU A 141 -20.61 11.70 -11.96
C GLU A 141 -21.72 11.05 -12.80
N GLU A 142 -21.38 10.09 -13.66
CA GLU A 142 -22.35 9.32 -14.44
C GLU A 142 -23.36 8.55 -13.55
N LEU A 143 -22.90 8.09 -12.38
CA LEU A 143 -23.73 7.38 -11.40
C LEU A 143 -24.51 8.32 -10.46
N HIS A 144 -24.40 9.64 -10.61
CA HIS A 144 -24.97 10.67 -9.72
C HIS A 144 -24.60 10.51 -8.23
N LEU A 145 -23.50 9.81 -7.92
CA LEU A 145 -23.07 9.50 -6.55
C LEU A 145 -22.17 10.58 -5.92
N LEU A 146 -21.77 11.59 -6.71
CA LEU A 146 -20.93 12.71 -6.26
C LEU A 146 -21.69 13.80 -5.49
N GLN A 147 -23.01 13.67 -5.34
CA GLN A 147 -23.83 14.62 -4.59
C GLN A 147 -23.89 14.24 -3.09
N GLY A 148 -23.29 15.06 -2.22
CA GLY A 148 -23.39 14.92 -0.76
C GLY A 148 -22.04 14.73 -0.04
N TRP A 149 -21.87 13.61 0.67
CA TRP A 149 -20.74 13.38 1.59
C TRP A 149 -19.38 13.24 0.87
N LEU A 150 -19.39 12.88 -0.41
CA LEU A 150 -18.22 12.52 -1.20
C LEU A 150 -17.70 13.71 -2.02
N THR A 151 -17.21 14.74 -1.34
CA THR A 151 -16.62 15.92 -2.01
C THR A 151 -15.35 15.56 -2.81
N PRO A 152 -14.96 16.36 -3.82
CA PRO A 152 -13.76 16.10 -4.62
C PRO A 152 -12.48 15.89 -3.77
N ASP A 153 -12.30 16.69 -2.72
CA ASP A 153 -11.15 16.55 -1.82
C ASP A 153 -11.15 15.24 -1.02
N ARG A 154 -12.34 14.81 -0.58
CA ARG A 154 -12.50 13.53 0.13
C ARG A 154 -12.29 12.37 -0.81
N LEU A 155 -12.82 12.45 -2.03
CA LEU A 155 -12.62 11.44 -3.06
C LEU A 155 -11.13 11.30 -3.38
N HIS A 156 -10.42 12.41 -3.59
CA HIS A 156 -8.97 12.40 -3.81
C HIS A 156 -8.22 11.73 -2.65
N THR A 157 -8.60 12.05 -1.41
CA THR A 157 -8.03 11.43 -0.21
C THR A 157 -8.31 9.92 -0.17
N LEU A 158 -9.55 9.50 -0.45
CA LEU A 158 -9.94 8.09 -0.46
C LEU A 158 -9.21 7.30 -1.55
N ILE A 159 -9.11 7.84 -2.77
CA ILE A 159 -8.35 7.23 -3.87
C ILE A 159 -6.88 7.08 -3.45
N GLY A 160 -6.29 8.14 -2.87
CA GLY A 160 -4.94 8.09 -2.30
C GLY A 160 -4.78 7.03 -1.22
N THR A 161 -5.74 6.91 -0.29
CA THR A 161 -5.69 5.91 0.78
C THR A 161 -5.82 4.50 0.26
N VAL A 162 -6.80 4.22 -0.60
CA VAL A 162 -7.00 2.90 -1.21
C VAL A 162 -5.75 2.47 -1.99
N THR A 163 -5.25 3.32 -2.87
CA THR A 163 -4.09 3.01 -3.72
C THR A 163 -2.82 2.79 -2.90
N TYR A 164 -2.48 3.72 -2.01
CA TYR A 164 -1.26 3.62 -1.21
C TYR A 164 -1.29 2.49 -0.21
N PHE A 165 -2.40 2.31 0.52
CA PHE A 165 -2.47 1.25 1.51
C PHE A 165 -2.46 -0.12 0.85
N THR A 166 -3.19 -0.31 -0.26
CA THR A 166 -3.18 -1.56 -1.03
C THR A 166 -1.79 -1.84 -1.59
N ALA A 167 -1.13 -0.86 -2.20
CA ALA A 167 0.23 -1.04 -2.71
C ALA A 167 1.23 -1.37 -1.60
N LEU A 168 1.15 -0.70 -0.45
CA LEU A 168 2.01 -0.99 0.71
C LEU A 168 1.82 -2.43 1.20
N CYS A 169 0.57 -2.91 1.23
CA CYS A 169 0.23 -4.28 1.56
C CYS A 169 0.83 -5.30 0.57
N VAL A 170 0.72 -5.02 -0.74
CA VAL A 170 1.28 -5.87 -1.81
C VAL A 170 2.80 -5.89 -1.71
N ILE A 171 3.45 -4.72 -1.66
CA ILE A 171 4.90 -4.58 -1.56
C ILE A 171 5.43 -5.31 -0.33
N TYR A 172 4.80 -5.15 0.83
CA TYR A 172 5.19 -5.86 2.05
C TYR A 172 5.14 -7.37 1.86
N ARG A 173 4.08 -7.90 1.24
CA ARG A 173 3.96 -9.36 0.98
C ARG A 173 4.96 -9.88 -0.04
N LEU A 174 5.35 -9.08 -1.03
CA LEU A 174 6.33 -9.45 -2.03
C LEU A 174 7.74 -9.50 -1.44
N MET A 175 8.05 -8.57 -0.54
CA MET A 175 9.41 -8.40 -0.02
C MET A 175 9.64 -9.15 1.30
N ALA A 176 8.60 -9.41 2.10
CA ALA A 176 8.70 -10.13 3.37
C ALA A 176 9.09 -11.61 3.20
N SER A 177 10.32 -11.91 3.65
CA SER A 177 10.90 -13.26 3.66
C SER A 177 10.16 -14.21 4.61
N ASP A 178 9.81 -13.75 5.82
CA ASP A 178 8.99 -14.52 6.75
C ASP A 178 7.50 -14.16 6.58
N ARG A 179 6.81 -14.92 5.74
CA ARG A 179 5.38 -14.72 5.44
C ARG A 179 4.45 -15.05 6.62
N SER A 180 4.97 -15.57 7.74
CA SER A 180 4.18 -16.37 8.66
C SER A 180 3.54 -15.60 9.84
N VAL A 181 4.20 -14.62 10.48
CA VAL A 181 3.78 -14.25 11.87
C VAL A 181 3.23 -12.83 12.09
N LYS A 182 3.41 -11.86 11.17
CA LYS A 182 2.92 -10.47 11.40
C LYS A 182 1.83 -9.97 10.43
N GLY A 183 1.47 -10.77 9.41
CA GLY A 183 0.36 -10.50 8.50
C GLY A 183 0.34 -9.07 7.94
N LEU A 184 -0.85 -8.49 7.79
CA LEU A 184 -1.05 -7.11 7.33
C LEU A 184 -0.83 -6.06 8.43
N ARG A 185 -0.42 -6.47 9.64
CA ARG A 185 -0.32 -5.57 10.80
C ARG A 185 0.85 -4.60 10.67
N VAL A 186 1.95 -5.03 10.05
CA VAL A 186 3.13 -4.16 9.82
C VAL A 186 2.81 -3.01 8.86
N PRO A 187 2.29 -3.25 7.65
CA PRO A 187 1.92 -2.14 6.76
C PRO A 187 0.79 -1.29 7.35
N LEU A 188 -0.19 -1.90 8.05
CA LEU A 188 -1.24 -1.15 8.76
C LEU A 188 -0.67 -0.22 9.83
N PHE A 189 0.24 -0.72 10.67
CA PHE A 189 0.88 0.07 11.72
C PHE A 189 1.62 1.27 11.13
N TRP A 190 2.51 1.06 10.15
CA TRP A 190 3.27 2.16 9.54
C TRP A 190 2.39 3.16 8.81
N TYR A 191 1.36 2.68 8.11
CA TYR A 191 0.41 3.53 7.41
C TYR A 191 -0.36 4.43 8.38
N LEU A 192 -1.01 3.84 9.38
CA LEU A 192 -1.77 4.61 10.37
C LEU A 192 -0.87 5.54 11.18
N LEU A 193 0.32 5.09 11.55
CA LEU A 193 1.29 5.91 12.27
C LEU A 193 1.62 7.18 11.48
N LEU A 194 2.06 7.09 10.22
CA LEU A 194 2.43 8.31 9.49
C LEU A 194 1.23 9.12 9.00
N VAL A 195 0.17 8.45 8.53
CA VAL A 195 -0.98 9.15 7.93
C VAL A 195 -1.82 9.84 9.00
N LEU A 196 -1.94 9.29 10.21
CA LEU A 196 -2.70 9.91 11.31
C LEU A 196 -1.82 10.71 12.26
N ALA A 197 -0.61 10.23 12.63
CA ALA A 197 0.19 10.96 13.61
C ALA A 197 0.70 12.31 13.07
N LEU A 198 1.01 12.41 11.77
CA LEU A 198 1.47 13.67 11.19
C LEU A 198 0.42 14.80 11.27
N PRO A 199 -0.83 14.62 10.79
CA PRO A 199 -1.87 15.62 10.98
C PRO A 199 -2.27 15.78 12.44
N PHE A 200 -2.25 14.71 13.24
CA PHE A 200 -2.53 14.79 14.68
C PHE A 200 -1.56 15.72 15.41
N VAL A 201 -0.24 15.52 15.23
CA VAL A 201 0.80 16.39 15.83
C VAL A 201 0.67 17.82 15.33
N SER A 202 0.42 18.01 14.03
CA SER A 202 0.24 19.36 13.47
C SER A 202 -0.99 20.06 14.07
N ARG A 203 -2.09 19.34 14.28
CA ARG A 203 -3.34 19.90 14.81
C ARG A 203 -3.30 20.11 16.32
N MET A 204 -2.59 19.26 17.07
CA MET A 204 -2.31 19.52 18.49
C MET A 204 -1.57 20.84 18.67
N TRP A 205 -0.62 21.16 17.77
CA TRP A 205 0.13 22.41 17.83
C TRP A 205 -0.73 23.64 17.49
N HIS A 206 -1.63 23.53 16.50
CA HIS A 206 -2.48 24.64 16.05
C HIS A 206 -3.87 24.72 16.72
N GLN A 207 -4.15 23.84 17.71
CA GLN A 207 -5.41 23.75 18.47
C GLN A 207 -6.71 23.64 17.65
N ASN A 208 -6.66 23.28 16.36
CA ASN A 208 -7.84 23.16 15.50
C ASN A 208 -8.20 21.70 15.18
N TRP A 209 -9.24 21.19 15.84
CA TRP A 209 -9.70 19.80 15.73
C TRP A 209 -10.79 19.57 14.68
N GLN A 210 -11.30 20.63 14.04
CA GLN A 210 -12.41 20.52 13.10
C GLN A 210 -12.07 19.58 11.93
N GLY A 211 -12.94 18.59 11.71
CA GLY A 211 -12.83 17.64 10.59
C GLY A 211 -11.78 16.53 10.73
N PHE A 212 -10.95 16.50 11.78
CA PHE A 212 -9.95 15.43 11.96
C PHE A 212 -10.61 14.07 12.21
N GLY A 213 -11.67 14.04 13.03
CA GLY A 213 -12.39 12.79 13.33
C GLY A 213 -12.97 12.14 12.08
N GLN A 214 -13.59 12.93 11.19
CA GLN A 214 -14.12 12.45 9.91
C GLN A 214 -13.01 11.92 9.00
N TYR A 215 -11.89 12.63 8.90
CA TYR A 215 -10.71 12.19 8.16
C TYR A 215 -10.16 10.87 8.70
N ALA A 216 -9.95 10.77 10.01
CA ALA A 216 -9.41 9.58 10.66
C ALA A 216 -10.35 8.37 10.50
N ALA A 217 -11.66 8.57 10.67
CA ALA A 217 -12.67 7.54 10.47
C ALA A 217 -12.68 7.02 9.02
N ALA A 218 -12.60 7.92 8.03
CA ALA A 218 -12.53 7.55 6.62
C ALA A 218 -11.28 6.71 6.31
N VAL A 219 -10.10 7.14 6.79
CA VAL A 219 -8.84 6.39 6.61
C VAL A 219 -8.91 5.02 7.27
N MET A 220 -9.38 4.95 8.52
CA MET A 220 -9.55 3.68 9.25
C MET A 220 -10.53 2.75 8.54
N GLY A 221 -11.67 3.26 8.07
CA GLY A 221 -12.67 2.48 7.32
C GLY A 221 -12.07 1.86 6.06
N VAL A 222 -11.36 2.65 5.25
CA VAL A 222 -10.68 2.14 4.04
C VAL A 222 -9.64 1.08 4.39
N CYS A 223 -8.80 1.33 5.40
CA CYS A 223 -7.80 0.34 5.84
C CYS A 223 -8.46 -0.97 6.26
N MET A 224 -9.56 -0.93 7.02
CA MET A 224 -10.30 -2.11 7.44
C MET A 224 -10.89 -2.88 6.25
N SER A 225 -11.51 -2.19 5.28
CA SER A 225 -12.06 -2.79 4.08
C SER A 225 -10.98 -3.50 3.25
N VAL A 226 -9.84 -2.85 3.03
CA VAL A 226 -8.70 -3.45 2.32
C VAL A 226 -8.17 -4.67 3.09
N CYS A 227 -8.02 -4.58 4.41
CA CYS A 227 -7.60 -5.71 5.24
C CYS A 227 -8.57 -6.90 5.10
N MET A 228 -9.89 -6.64 5.13
CA MET A 228 -10.92 -7.67 4.97
C MET A 228 -10.83 -8.35 3.61
N ILE A 229 -10.68 -7.59 2.52
CA ILE A 229 -10.49 -8.15 1.17
C ILE A 229 -9.26 -9.06 1.14
N PHE A 230 -8.13 -8.61 1.66
CA PHE A 230 -6.91 -9.41 1.72
C PHE A 230 -7.05 -10.70 2.56
N CYS A 231 -7.86 -10.66 3.63
CA CYS A 231 -8.18 -11.83 4.45
C CYS A 231 -9.08 -12.80 3.69
N VAL A 232 -10.11 -12.32 3.00
CA VAL A 232 -11.02 -13.14 2.18
C VAL A 232 -10.26 -13.81 1.04
N VAL A 233 -9.44 -13.07 0.29
CA VAL A 233 -8.61 -13.63 -0.80
C VAL A 233 -7.64 -14.68 -0.26
N LYS A 234 -7.03 -14.45 0.91
CA LYS A 234 -6.14 -15.44 1.54
C LYS A 234 -6.91 -16.72 1.90
N LYS A 235 -8.06 -16.60 2.57
CA LYS A 235 -8.90 -17.76 2.93
C LYS A 235 -9.32 -18.56 1.70
N ARG A 236 -9.77 -17.90 0.63
CA ARG A 236 -10.15 -18.57 -0.63
C ARG A 236 -8.99 -19.31 -1.28
N LYS A 237 -7.78 -18.71 -1.34
CA LYS A 237 -6.59 -19.39 -1.87
C LYS A 237 -6.21 -20.63 -1.06
N THR A 238 -6.31 -20.56 0.26
CA THR A 238 -6.06 -21.72 1.14
C THR A 238 -7.09 -22.82 0.88
N ALA A 239 -8.39 -22.48 0.85
CA ALA A 239 -9.45 -23.44 0.58
C ALA A 239 -9.32 -24.12 -0.80
N LEU A 240 -8.97 -23.36 -1.86
CA LEU A 240 -8.74 -23.92 -3.19
C LEU A 240 -7.54 -24.87 -3.22
N PHE A 241 -6.45 -24.53 -2.53
CA PHE A 241 -5.27 -25.37 -2.45
C PHE A 241 -5.51 -26.65 -1.63
N ASP A 242 -6.31 -26.57 -0.58
CA ASP A 242 -6.73 -27.74 0.21
C ASP A 242 -7.64 -28.66 -0.63
N LEU A 243 -8.51 -28.09 -1.46
CA LEU A 243 -9.36 -28.84 -2.40
C LEU A 243 -8.51 -29.53 -3.49
N GLU A 244 -7.53 -28.83 -4.05
CA GLU A 244 -6.58 -29.39 -5.04
C GLU A 244 -5.78 -30.56 -4.45
N LYS A 245 -5.36 -30.46 -3.17
CA LYS A 245 -4.68 -31.55 -2.46
C LYS A 245 -5.59 -32.75 -2.16
N LEU A 246 -6.87 -32.53 -1.90
CA LEU A 246 -7.85 -33.61 -1.70
C LEU A 246 -8.17 -34.34 -3.01
N VAL A 247 -8.15 -33.65 -4.15
CA VAL A 247 -8.31 -34.25 -5.48
C VAL A 247 -7.03 -34.95 -5.95
N MET A 248 -5.85 -34.43 -5.58
CA MET A 248 -4.53 -34.99 -5.92
C MET A 248 -3.97 -35.91 -4.83
N ILE A 249 -4.79 -36.79 -4.24
CA ILE A 249 -4.26 -37.91 -3.46
C ILE A 249 -3.52 -38.84 -4.44
N PRO A 250 -2.20 -39.03 -4.31
CA PRO A 250 -1.47 -39.91 -5.21
C PRO A 250 -1.93 -41.34 -4.94
N CYS A 251 -2.49 -41.99 -5.97
CA CYS A 251 -2.66 -43.43 -6.03
C CYS A 251 -1.26 -44.08 -5.97
N LYS A 252 -0.73 -44.28 -4.75
CA LYS A 252 0.55 -44.94 -4.53
C LYS A 252 0.29 -46.30 -3.88
N LYS A 253 0.11 -47.28 -4.78
CA LYS A 253 0.34 -48.72 -4.63
C LYS A 253 -0.33 -49.42 -3.44
N THR A 254 -1.54 -49.92 -3.67
CA THR A 254 -1.87 -51.29 -3.29
C THR A 254 -1.81 -52.14 -4.56
N GLY A 255 -0.69 -52.85 -4.72
CA GLY A 255 -0.66 -54.00 -5.61
C GLY A 255 -1.55 -55.07 -5.01
N LYS A 256 -2.83 -55.07 -5.39
CA LYS A 256 -3.73 -56.22 -5.42
C LYS A 256 -4.95 -55.80 -6.24
N ALA A 257 -5.16 -56.53 -7.32
CA ALA A 257 -6.32 -56.41 -8.18
C ALA A 257 -7.58 -56.65 -7.37
N GLU A 258 -8.48 -55.67 -7.35
CA GLU A 258 -9.90 -55.92 -7.09
C GLU A 258 -10.68 -54.79 -7.74
N ALA A 259 -11.21 -55.09 -8.93
CA ALA A 259 -12.21 -54.28 -9.58
C ALA A 259 -13.52 -54.42 -8.79
N TYR A 260 -13.81 -53.42 -7.94
CA TYR A 260 -15.15 -53.28 -7.36
C TYR A 260 -15.93 -52.23 -8.15
N ASN A 261 -16.79 -52.75 -9.01
CA ASN A 261 -18.02 -52.09 -9.43
C ASN A 261 -18.81 -51.67 -8.17
N VAL A 262 -18.86 -50.38 -7.86
CA VAL A 262 -19.91 -49.79 -7.02
C VAL A 262 -20.28 -48.44 -7.64
N VAL A 263 -20.87 -48.50 -8.82
CA VAL A 263 -21.76 -47.45 -9.35
C VAL A 263 -23.13 -48.10 -9.46
N LEU A 264 -23.79 -48.26 -8.32
CA LEU A 264 -25.20 -48.61 -8.19
C LEU A 264 -25.58 -48.50 -6.71
N SER A 265 -25.97 -47.30 -6.29
CA SER A 265 -26.95 -47.04 -5.22
C SER A 265 -27.01 -45.55 -4.96
N CYS A 266 -27.63 -44.81 -5.88
CA CYS A 266 -28.25 -43.51 -5.65
C CYS A 266 -29.21 -43.19 -6.81
N GLU A 267 -29.96 -44.18 -7.31
CA GLU A 267 -31.02 -43.91 -8.28
C GLU A 267 -32.12 -44.98 -8.18
N GLU A 268 -32.70 -45.10 -6.99
CA GLU A 268 -34.01 -45.73 -6.80
C GLU A 268 -34.54 -45.29 -5.44
N ASP A 269 -35.13 -44.09 -5.40
CA ASP A 269 -36.41 -43.93 -4.72
C ASP A 269 -37.09 -42.64 -5.20
N ASN A 270 -38.40 -42.75 -5.42
CA ASN A 270 -39.37 -41.68 -5.62
C ASN A 270 -39.62 -41.19 -7.06
N THR A 271 -40.47 -41.90 -7.81
CA THR A 271 -41.78 -41.31 -8.19
C THR A 271 -42.80 -42.35 -8.67
N ASP A 272 -43.81 -42.50 -7.83
CA ASP A 272 -45.18 -42.94 -8.04
C ASP A 272 -45.85 -42.34 -9.30
N HIS A 273 -46.49 -43.17 -10.12
CA HIS A 273 -47.91 -43.04 -10.53
C HIS A 273 -48.25 -43.83 -11.81
N ARG A 274 -49.20 -44.76 -11.66
CA ARG A 274 -50.31 -45.12 -12.57
C ARG A 274 -50.02 -45.70 -13.96
#